data_AF-A0A7X0GAD0-F1
#
_entry.id   AF-A0A7X0GAD0-F1
#
_cell.length_a   1.000
_cell.length_b   1.000
_cell.length_c   1.000
_cell.angle_alpha   90.00
_cell.angle_beta   90.00
_cell.angle_gamma   90.00
#
_symmetry.space_group_name_H-M   'P 1'
#
loop_
_entity.id
_entity.type
_entity.pdbx_description
1 polymer ?
#
loop_
_entity_poly.entity_id
_entity_poly.type
_entity_poly.pdbx_seq_one_letter_code
_entity_poly.pdbx_strand_id
1 'polypeptide(L)'
;MKKLASRRRHIIKLLIALVVAAFLTLSLPACSQPQAEAVSAADTPATLEEVPGTDLHRITLTERAVERLGLKTGMAASGPQGKLTVPYGAILYDSQGKTWVYTNPELRVYVRQAVSIERIAGEAALLREGPPVGTVVVTLGAEELFGEEFDTAH
;
A
#
# COMPACT_ATOMS: atom_id res chain seq x y z
N MET A 1 -4.64 69.47 -37.27
CA MET A 1 -3.50 68.50 -37.24
C MET A 1 -3.34 67.73 -35.90
N LYS A 2 -3.80 68.24 -34.74
CA LYS A 2 -3.63 67.58 -33.42
C LYS A 2 -4.43 66.27 -33.22
N LYS A 3 -5.60 66.09 -33.88
CA LYS A 3 -6.48 64.90 -33.72
C LYS A 3 -5.90 63.60 -34.29
N LEU A 4 -5.15 63.64 -35.39
CA LEU A 4 -4.54 62.43 -35.99
C LEU A 4 -3.40 61.86 -35.14
N ALA A 5 -2.58 62.73 -34.52
CA ALA A 5 -1.48 62.31 -33.65
C ALA A 5 -1.96 61.63 -32.36
N SER A 6 -3.11 62.05 -31.81
CA SER A 6 -3.73 61.43 -30.63
C SER A 6 -4.27 60.03 -30.93
N ARG A 7 -4.95 59.85 -32.08
CA ARG A 7 -5.45 58.55 -32.53
C ARG A 7 -4.31 57.55 -32.76
N ARG A 8 -3.21 57.99 -33.36
CA ARG A 8 -2.01 57.15 -33.60
C ARG A 8 -1.35 56.73 -32.29
N ARG A 9 -1.30 57.61 -31.28
CA ARG A 9 -0.79 57.29 -29.93
C ARG A 9 -1.70 56.32 -29.16
N HIS A 10 -3.02 56.39 -29.35
CA HIS A 10 -3.95 55.43 -28.73
C HIS A 10 -3.88 54.05 -29.38
N ILE A 11 -3.73 53.97 -30.71
CA ILE A 11 -3.57 52.70 -31.45
C ILE A 11 -2.25 52.01 -31.06
N ILE A 12 -1.15 52.75 -30.94
CA ILE A 12 0.15 52.19 -30.51
C ILE A 12 0.07 51.67 -29.06
N LYS A 13 -0.59 52.40 -28.15
CA LYS A 13 -0.78 51.94 -26.76
C LYS A 13 -1.66 50.69 -26.67
N LEU A 14 -2.70 50.59 -27.51
CA LEU A 14 -3.56 49.41 -27.60
C LEU A 14 -2.80 48.19 -28.14
N LEU A 15 -1.95 48.37 -29.16
CA LEU A 15 -1.10 47.31 -29.69
C LEU A 15 -0.05 46.83 -28.68
N ILE A 16 0.59 47.74 -27.94
CA ILE A 16 1.55 47.39 -26.89
C ILE A 16 0.84 46.64 -25.74
N ALA A 17 -0.35 47.07 -25.34
CA ALA A 17 -1.12 46.38 -24.30
C ALA A 17 -1.51 44.95 -24.73
N LEU A 18 -1.86 44.74 -26.00
CA LEU A 18 -2.17 43.42 -26.54
C LEU A 18 -0.94 42.49 -26.56
N VAL A 19 0.23 43.01 -26.93
CA VAL A 19 1.49 42.24 -26.96
C VAL A 19 1.97 41.88 -25.56
N VAL A 20 1.83 42.79 -24.58
CA VAL A 20 2.16 42.51 -23.17
C VAL A 20 1.21 41.47 -22.58
N ALA A 21 -0.08 41.51 -22.90
CA ALA A 21 -1.04 40.50 -22.46
C ALA A 21 -0.74 39.11 -23.05
N ALA A 22 -0.32 39.04 -24.32
CA ALA A 22 0.06 37.78 -24.96
C ALA A 22 1.36 37.17 -24.39
N PHE A 23 2.32 38.01 -24.00
CA PHE A 23 3.55 37.54 -23.34
C PHE A 23 3.31 37.06 -21.90
N LEU A 24 2.34 37.63 -21.18
CA LEU A 24 2.00 37.20 -19.81
C LEU A 24 1.35 35.81 -19.75
N THR A 25 0.71 35.35 -20.83
CA THR A 25 0.05 34.03 -20.87
C THR A 25 0.98 32.86 -21.21
N LEU A 26 2.22 33.13 -21.66
CA LEU A 26 3.19 32.09 -22.05
C LEU A 26 4.05 31.57 -20.88
N SER A 27 3.86 32.09 -19.66
CA SER A 27 4.69 31.75 -18.49
C SER A 27 4.06 30.74 -17.53
N LEU A 28 2.97 30.05 -17.93
CA LEU A 28 2.46 28.94 -17.13
C LEU A 28 3.47 27.78 -17.24
N PRO A 29 4.11 27.33 -16.13
CA PRO A 29 4.86 26.10 -16.16
C PRO A 29 3.87 25.00 -16.54
N ALA A 30 3.99 24.48 -17.77
CA ALA A 30 3.35 23.24 -18.13
C ALA A 30 3.97 22.18 -17.21
N CYS A 31 3.23 21.76 -16.19
CA CYS A 31 3.58 20.56 -15.44
C CYS A 31 3.70 19.43 -16.46
N SER A 32 4.93 19.11 -16.85
CA SER A 32 5.22 17.88 -17.57
C SER A 32 4.90 16.76 -16.59
N GLN A 33 3.67 16.25 -16.67
CA GLN A 33 3.25 15.10 -15.91
C GLN A 33 4.10 13.93 -16.43
N PRO A 34 4.96 13.33 -15.59
CA PRO A 34 5.73 12.17 -16.00
C PRO A 34 4.72 11.14 -16.52
N GLN A 35 4.93 10.69 -17.76
CA GLN A 35 4.11 9.66 -18.34
C GLN A 35 4.28 8.42 -17.45
N ALA A 36 3.20 7.99 -16.80
CA ALA A 36 3.20 6.75 -16.05
C ALA A 36 3.50 5.63 -17.06
N GLU A 37 4.73 5.12 -17.04
CA GLU A 37 5.08 3.94 -17.79
C GLU A 37 4.20 2.80 -17.30
N ALA A 38 3.49 2.15 -18.24
CA ALA A 38 2.68 1.00 -17.94
C ALA A 38 3.59 -0.10 -17.38
N VAL A 39 3.40 -0.42 -16.09
CA VAL A 39 4.11 -1.51 -15.43
C VAL A 39 3.74 -2.79 -16.18
N SER A 40 4.73 -3.47 -16.75
CA SER A 40 4.51 -4.76 -17.40
C SER A 40 3.90 -5.73 -16.38
N ALA A 41 3.03 -6.66 -16.80
CA ALA A 41 2.48 -7.68 -15.90
C ALA A 41 3.58 -8.50 -15.19
N ALA A 42 4.77 -8.61 -15.80
CA ALA A 42 5.96 -9.23 -15.21
C ALA A 42 6.63 -8.40 -14.09
N ASP A 43 6.25 -7.12 -13.95
CA ASP A 43 6.79 -6.18 -12.96
C ASP A 43 5.80 -5.89 -11.82
N THR A 44 4.68 -6.63 -11.74
CA THR A 44 3.73 -6.47 -10.62
C THR A 44 4.38 -6.93 -9.31
N PRO A 45 4.29 -6.13 -8.23
CA PRO A 45 5.01 -6.42 -6.98
C PRO A 45 4.45 -7.63 -6.22
N ALA A 46 3.18 -7.95 -6.46
CA ALA A 46 2.42 -9.01 -5.81
C ALA A 46 1.49 -9.69 -6.83
N THR A 47 1.25 -10.99 -6.64
CA THR A 47 0.17 -11.72 -7.30
C THR A 47 -0.77 -12.31 -6.25
N LEU A 48 -2.06 -12.32 -6.56
CA LEU A 48 -3.11 -12.80 -5.68
C LEU A 48 -3.82 -14.00 -6.32
N GLU A 49 -3.83 -15.13 -5.61
CA GLU A 49 -4.49 -16.36 -6.06
C GLU A 49 -5.51 -16.82 -5.02
N GLU A 50 -6.70 -17.24 -5.44
CA GLU A 50 -7.69 -17.82 -4.52
C GLU A 50 -7.20 -19.15 -3.94
N VAL A 51 -7.45 -19.39 -2.65
CA VAL A 51 -7.21 -20.69 -2.03
C VAL A 51 -8.44 -21.58 -2.26
N PRO A 52 -8.32 -22.74 -2.94
CA PRO A 52 -9.47 -23.55 -3.29
C PRO A 52 -10.32 -23.95 -2.07
N GLY A 53 -11.63 -23.67 -2.16
CA GLY A 53 -12.60 -24.05 -1.14
C GLY A 53 -12.68 -23.11 0.07
N THR A 54 -12.03 -21.95 0.03
CA THR A 54 -12.10 -20.92 1.08
C THR A 54 -12.38 -19.54 0.49
N ASP A 55 -12.53 -18.54 1.36
CA ASP A 55 -12.59 -17.11 1.03
C ASP A 55 -11.23 -16.40 1.19
N LEU A 56 -10.14 -17.18 1.25
CA LEU A 56 -8.79 -16.68 1.50
C LEU A 56 -7.99 -16.56 0.20
N HIS A 57 -7.03 -15.66 0.23
CA HIS A 57 -6.08 -15.51 -0.87
C HIS A 57 -4.65 -15.89 -0.47
N ARG A 58 -3.90 -16.33 -1.48
CA ARG A 58 -2.46 -16.53 -1.47
C ARG A 58 -1.80 -15.36 -2.15
N ILE A 59 -1.00 -14.61 -1.39
CA ILE A 59 -0.21 -13.49 -1.89
C ILE A 59 1.19 -14.01 -2.19
N THR A 60 1.67 -13.84 -3.41
CA THR A 60 3.08 -14.10 -3.74
C THR A 60 3.76 -12.78 -4.07
N LEU A 61 4.80 -12.45 -3.31
CA LEU A 61 5.55 -11.21 -3.50
C LEU A 61 6.83 -11.42 -4.31
N THR A 62 7.19 -10.40 -5.07
CA THR A 62 8.56 -10.28 -5.61
C THR A 62 9.56 -10.03 -4.46
N GLU A 63 10.84 -10.33 -4.70
CA GLU A 63 11.89 -10.08 -3.70
C GLU A 63 11.99 -8.59 -3.34
N ARG A 64 11.95 -7.72 -4.35
CA ARG A 64 11.95 -6.27 -4.15
C ARG A 64 10.74 -5.77 -3.37
N ALA A 65 9.57 -6.40 -3.52
CA ALA A 65 8.39 -6.04 -2.73
C ALA A 65 8.60 -6.39 -1.25
N VAL A 66 9.13 -7.59 -0.95
CA VAL A 66 9.47 -7.97 0.43
C VAL A 66 10.46 -6.99 1.06
N GLU A 67 11.51 -6.61 0.32
CA GLU A 67 12.48 -5.61 0.78
C GLU A 67 11.84 -4.24 1.04
N ARG A 68 11.01 -3.74 0.13
CA ARG A 68 10.35 -2.43 0.24
C ARG A 68 9.37 -2.37 1.41
N LEU A 69 8.63 -3.46 1.64
CA LEU A 69 7.71 -3.58 2.76
C LEU A 69 8.45 -3.80 4.09
N GLY A 70 9.71 -4.21 4.04
CA GLY A 70 10.50 -4.48 5.23
C GLY A 70 9.92 -5.62 6.08
N LEU A 71 9.26 -6.60 5.44
CA LEU A 71 8.53 -7.66 6.14
C LEU A 71 9.42 -8.35 7.17
N LYS A 72 8.89 -8.52 8.38
CA LYS A 72 9.53 -9.34 9.41
C LYS A 72 8.63 -10.49 9.77
N THR A 73 9.26 -11.57 10.20
CA THR A 73 8.55 -12.77 10.65
C THR A 73 8.96 -13.14 12.07
N GLY A 74 8.09 -13.90 12.71
CA GLY A 74 8.34 -14.62 13.93
C GLY A 74 7.77 -16.03 13.78
N MET A 75 7.60 -16.73 14.90
CA MET A 75 7.10 -18.11 14.90
C MET A 75 5.97 -18.28 15.91
N ALA A 76 4.98 -19.09 15.53
CA ALA A 76 4.07 -19.70 16.48
C ALA A 76 4.84 -20.66 17.39
N ALA A 77 4.69 -20.52 18.69
CA ALA A 77 5.48 -21.25 19.68
C ALA A 77 4.62 -21.89 20.77
N SER A 78 5.15 -22.94 21.41
CA SER A 78 4.60 -23.47 22.65
C SER A 78 5.07 -22.59 23.81
N GLY A 79 4.16 -21.80 24.35
CA GLY A 79 4.39 -20.89 25.46
C GLY A 79 4.18 -21.54 26.84
N PRO A 80 4.05 -20.72 27.90
CA PRO A 80 3.84 -21.21 29.26
C PRO A 80 2.65 -22.18 29.36
N GLN A 81 2.85 -23.28 30.09
CA GLN A 81 1.84 -24.34 30.27
C GLN A 81 1.40 -25.01 28.96
N GLY A 82 2.24 -24.98 27.92
CA GLY A 82 1.96 -25.60 26.62
C GLY A 82 0.94 -24.84 25.76
N LYS A 83 0.63 -23.60 26.12
CA LYS A 83 -0.33 -22.77 25.38
C LYS A 83 0.27 -22.30 24.06
N LEU A 84 -0.52 -22.33 22.99
CA LEU A 84 -0.12 -21.77 21.71
C LEU A 84 0.10 -20.26 21.84
N THR A 85 1.21 -19.77 21.30
CA THR A 85 1.55 -18.35 21.31
C THR A 85 2.03 -17.89 19.94
N VAL A 86 1.77 -16.63 19.61
CA VAL A 86 2.39 -15.90 18.49
C VAL A 86 2.91 -14.55 19.00
N PRO A 87 3.90 -13.93 18.36
CA PRO A 87 4.27 -12.56 18.69
C PRO A 87 3.06 -11.63 18.53
N TYR A 88 2.87 -10.69 19.45
CA TYR A 88 1.71 -9.80 19.41
C TYR A 88 1.63 -8.98 18.12
N GLY A 89 2.78 -8.54 17.59
CA GLY A 89 2.86 -7.84 16.30
C GLY A 89 2.40 -8.65 15.09
N ALA A 90 2.13 -9.95 15.22
CA ALA A 90 1.54 -10.75 14.14
C ALA A 90 0.00 -10.68 14.07
N ILE A 91 -0.64 -10.11 15.09
CA ILE A 91 -2.09 -10.07 15.20
C ILE A 91 -2.66 -8.90 14.39
N LEU A 92 -3.58 -9.22 13.48
CA LEU A 92 -4.43 -8.26 12.80
C LEU A 92 -5.88 -8.38 13.27
N TYR A 93 -6.57 -7.25 13.33
CA TYR A 93 -8.02 -7.19 13.51
C TYR A 93 -8.65 -6.68 12.23
N ASP A 94 -9.66 -7.40 11.73
CA ASP A 94 -10.47 -6.89 10.63
C ASP A 94 -11.54 -5.90 11.13
N SER A 95 -12.27 -5.30 10.19
CA SER A 95 -13.36 -4.36 10.44
C SER A 95 -14.49 -4.90 11.35
N GLN A 96 -14.64 -6.22 11.44
CA GLN A 96 -15.64 -6.91 12.25
C GLN A 96 -15.06 -7.36 13.61
N GLY A 97 -13.80 -7.02 13.88
CA GLY A 97 -13.09 -7.41 15.09
C GLY A 97 -12.61 -8.86 15.10
N LYS A 98 -12.67 -9.60 13.99
CA LYS A 98 -12.07 -10.94 13.94
C LYS A 98 -10.55 -10.83 13.88
N THR A 99 -9.88 -11.82 14.47
CA THR A 99 -8.42 -11.83 14.62
C THR A 99 -7.75 -12.77 13.64
N TRP A 100 -6.67 -12.30 13.05
CA TRP A 100 -5.94 -12.98 11.98
C TRP A 100 -4.43 -12.88 12.19
N VAL A 101 -3.70 -13.80 11.56
CA VAL A 101 -2.26 -13.71 11.31
C VAL A 101 -1.99 -13.98 9.83
N TYR A 102 -0.92 -13.44 9.26
CA TYR A 102 -0.41 -13.94 7.98
C TYR A 102 0.66 -15.01 8.22
N THR A 103 0.43 -16.21 7.69
CA THR A 103 1.42 -17.29 7.67
C THR A 103 2.35 -17.12 6.48
N ASN A 104 3.56 -17.67 6.56
CA ASN A 104 4.52 -17.71 5.45
C ASN A 104 4.90 -19.17 5.11
N PRO A 105 4.01 -19.93 4.44
CA PRO A 105 4.21 -21.37 4.18
C PRO A 105 5.34 -21.67 3.19
N GLU A 106 5.63 -20.74 2.28
CA GLU A 106 6.70 -20.86 1.27
C GLU A 106 7.40 -19.51 1.12
N LEU A 107 8.59 -19.49 0.50
CA LEU A 107 9.37 -18.27 0.31
C LEU A 107 8.55 -17.19 -0.42
N ARG A 108 8.31 -16.05 0.26
CA ARG A 108 7.52 -14.89 -0.23
C ARG A 108 6.05 -15.18 -0.54
N VAL A 109 5.53 -16.32 -0.07
CA VAL A 109 4.12 -16.68 -0.19
C VAL A 109 3.45 -16.47 1.17
N TYR A 110 2.35 -15.73 1.20
CA TYR A 110 1.65 -15.38 2.42
C TYR A 110 0.17 -15.74 2.33
N VAL A 111 -0.36 -16.32 3.40
CA VAL A 111 -1.77 -16.71 3.50
C VAL A 111 -2.30 -16.32 4.87
N ARG A 112 -3.41 -15.59 4.89
CA ARG A 112 -4.07 -15.19 6.12
C ARG A 112 -4.71 -16.41 6.80
N GLN A 113 -4.60 -16.50 8.11
CA GLN A 113 -5.19 -17.57 8.91
C GLN A 113 -5.89 -16.98 10.14
N ALA A 114 -7.11 -17.48 10.41
CA ALA A 114 -7.88 -17.07 11.57
C ALA A 114 -7.20 -17.55 12.85
N VAL A 115 -7.23 -16.70 13.88
CA VAL A 115 -6.80 -17.05 15.24
C VAL A 115 -7.86 -16.64 16.23
N SER A 116 -7.90 -17.28 17.39
CA SER A 116 -8.70 -16.83 18.53
C SER A 116 -7.79 -16.55 19.72
N ILE A 117 -7.83 -15.33 20.22
CA ILE A 117 -6.94 -14.87 21.29
C ILE A 117 -7.54 -15.23 22.65
N GLU A 118 -6.75 -15.86 23.51
CA GLU A 118 -7.09 -16.06 24.93
C GLU A 118 -6.78 -14.79 25.72
N ARG A 119 -5.54 -14.27 25.58
CA ARG A 119 -5.08 -13.00 26.16
C ARG A 119 -3.79 -12.54 25.49
N ILE A 120 -3.45 -11.27 25.66
CA ILE A 120 -2.14 -10.71 25.32
C ILE A 120 -1.32 -10.60 26.61
N ALA A 121 -0.05 -10.98 26.56
CA ALA A 121 0.87 -10.97 27.69
C ALA A 121 2.24 -10.42 27.23
N GLY A 122 2.42 -9.10 27.39
CA GLY A 122 3.61 -8.41 26.88
C GLY A 122 3.71 -8.52 25.35
N GLU A 123 4.83 -9.01 24.86
CA GLU A 123 5.14 -9.14 23.43
C GLU A 123 4.52 -10.37 22.75
N ALA A 124 3.74 -11.17 23.48
CA ALA A 124 3.11 -12.40 22.96
C ALA A 124 1.59 -12.38 23.12
N ALA A 125 0.89 -12.90 22.11
CA ALA A 125 -0.51 -13.26 22.19
C ALA A 125 -0.64 -14.76 22.46
N LEU A 126 -1.36 -15.12 23.52
CA LEU A 126 -1.72 -16.51 23.81
C LEU A 126 -3.02 -16.81 23.08
N LEU A 127 -3.04 -17.91 22.34
CA LEU A 127 -4.13 -18.30 21.46
C LEU A 127 -4.89 -19.50 22.05
N ARG A 128 -6.22 -19.51 21.84
CA ARG A 128 -7.05 -20.71 22.01
C ARG A 128 -6.96 -21.60 20.78
N GLU A 129 -7.00 -20.96 19.59
CA GLU A 129 -6.87 -21.61 18.29
C GLU A 129 -5.99 -20.74 17.38
N GLY A 130 -5.23 -21.38 16.49
CA GLY A 130 -4.35 -20.70 15.55
C GLY A 130 -3.45 -21.67 14.79
N PRO A 131 -2.40 -21.17 14.12
CA PRO A 131 -1.49 -22.01 13.36
C PRO A 131 -0.71 -22.98 14.28
N PRO A 132 -0.32 -24.17 13.76
CA PRO A 132 0.51 -25.10 14.52
C PRO A 132 1.81 -24.47 15.03
N VAL A 133 2.34 -24.98 16.14
CA VAL A 133 3.68 -24.61 16.63
C VAL A 133 4.72 -24.83 15.52
N GLY A 134 5.63 -23.88 15.35
CA GLY A 134 6.64 -23.85 14.30
C GLY A 134 6.20 -23.11 13.03
N THR A 135 4.93 -22.70 12.91
CA THR A 135 4.46 -21.92 11.77
C THR A 135 5.09 -20.53 11.77
N VAL A 136 5.67 -20.13 10.64
CA VAL A 136 6.19 -18.78 10.43
C VAL A 136 5.02 -17.82 10.24
N VAL A 137 5.02 -16.73 11.00
CA VAL A 137 3.99 -15.68 10.94
C VAL A 137 4.62 -14.32 10.71
N VAL A 138 3.98 -13.46 9.94
CA VAL A 138 4.42 -12.08 9.69
C VAL A 138 4.18 -11.23 10.93
N THR A 139 5.19 -10.51 11.40
CA THR A 139 5.16 -9.68 12.62
C THR A 139 5.33 -8.19 12.35
N LEU A 140 5.74 -7.83 11.13
CA LEU A 140 5.78 -6.48 10.62
C LEU A 140 5.46 -6.56 9.13
N GLY A 141 4.59 -5.67 8.66
CA GLY A 141 4.16 -5.66 7.27
C GLY A 141 2.88 -6.46 7.00
N ALA A 142 2.16 -6.86 8.05
CA ALA A 142 0.97 -7.68 7.94
C ALA A 142 -0.22 -6.85 7.41
N GLU A 143 -0.28 -5.57 7.77
CA GLU A 143 -1.28 -4.61 7.31
C GLU A 143 -1.17 -4.32 5.81
N GLU A 144 0.05 -4.35 5.27
CA GLU A 144 0.33 -4.15 3.85
C GLU A 144 -0.10 -5.37 3.04
N LEU A 145 0.14 -6.59 3.57
CA LEU A 145 -0.43 -7.81 3.01
C LEU A 145 -1.97 -7.80 3.06
N PHE A 146 -2.54 -7.26 4.13
CA PHE A 146 -4.00 -7.09 4.25
C PHE A 146 -4.55 -6.11 3.23
N GLY A 147 -3.86 -5.00 2.99
CA GLY A 147 -4.22 -4.04 1.95
C GLY A 147 -4.19 -4.66 0.55
N GLU A 148 -3.20 -5.50 0.28
CA GLU A 148 -3.07 -6.24 -0.98
C GLU A 148 -4.19 -7.29 -1.15
N GLU A 149 -4.55 -8.01 -0.09
CA GLU A 149 -5.62 -9.04 -0.16
C GLU A 149 -7.00 -8.45 -0.44
N PHE A 150 -7.28 -7.23 0.05
CA PHE A 150 -8.64 -6.69 0.09
C PHE A 150 -8.89 -5.48 -0.82
N ASP A 151 -7.98 -5.17 -1.76
CA ASP A 151 -8.00 -3.98 -2.63
C ASP A 151 -8.72 -2.77 -1.99
N THR A 152 -8.02 -2.14 -1.05
CA THR A 152 -8.60 -1.04 -0.27
C THR A 152 -8.78 0.27 -1.06
N ALA A 153 -8.40 0.30 -2.35
CA ALA A 153 -8.54 1.48 -3.20
C ALA A 153 -9.92 1.52 -3.87
N HIS A 154 -10.82 2.35 -3.34
CA HIS A 154 -12.07 2.73 -4.00
C HIS A 154 -11.92 4.09 -4.69
#